data_AF-A0AA86ND11-F1
#
_entry.id   AF-A0AA86ND11-F1
#
_cell.length_a   1.000
_cell.length_b   1.000
_cell.length_c   1.000
_cell.angle_alpha   90.00
_cell.angle_beta   90.00
_cell.angle_gamma   90.00
#
_symmetry.space_group_name_H-M   'P 1'
#
loop_
_entity.id
_entity.type
_entity.pdbx_description
1 polymer ?
#
loop_
_entity_poly.entity_id
_entity_poly.type
_entity_poly.pdbx_seq_one_letter_code
_entity_poly.pdbx_strand_id
1 'polypeptide(L)'
;MYTNQRWTGNQRWTEAENNEFKLQLKVYPGDFMQVAEKMNKSYSQVRSHFYNIEKKARDLKLNLNLAKIEKDLDKSMQSQSEQPKYQLIVFDFIK
;
A
#
# COMPACT_ATOMS: atom_id res chain seq x y z
N MET A 1 -8.17 45.38 11.50
CA MET A 1 -7.57 44.04 11.70
C MET A 1 -7.94 43.19 10.50
N TYR A 2 -7.00 42.89 9.60
CA TYR A 2 -7.23 41.95 8.49
C TYR A 2 -6.87 40.56 8.98
N THR A 3 -7.88 39.72 9.22
CA THR A 3 -7.66 38.30 9.50
C THR A 3 -7.22 37.64 8.20
N ASN A 4 -5.94 37.30 8.12
CA ASN A 4 -5.43 36.38 7.11
C ASN A 4 -6.03 34.98 7.38
N GLN A 5 -7.27 34.75 6.94
CA GLN A 5 -7.76 33.39 6.75
C GLN A 5 -6.91 32.77 5.64
N ARG A 6 -5.93 31.97 6.04
CA ARG A 6 -5.20 31.10 5.12
C ARG A 6 -6.20 30.16 4.46
N TRP A 7 -6.46 30.35 3.18
CA TRP A 7 -7.20 29.41 2.35
C TRP A 7 -6.34 28.17 2.11
N THR A 8 -6.24 27.28 3.10
CA THR A 8 -5.77 25.91 2.89
C THR A 8 -6.99 25.00 2.94
N GLY A 9 -7.83 25.11 1.90
CA GLY A 9 -9.04 24.31 1.69
C GLY A 9 -8.77 22.84 1.33
N ASN A 10 -7.87 22.17 2.06
CA ASN A 10 -7.79 20.72 2.04
C ASN A 10 -8.84 20.18 3.00
N GLN A 11 -10.11 20.29 2.59
CA GLN A 11 -11.22 19.66 3.28
C GLN A 11 -10.92 18.16 3.41
N ARG A 12 -10.86 17.67 4.65
CA ARG A 12 -10.70 16.24 4.91
C ARG A 12 -11.93 15.53 4.37
N TRP A 13 -11.71 14.52 3.53
CA TRP A 13 -12.79 13.69 3.00
C TRP A 13 -13.35 12.83 4.13
N THR A 14 -14.65 12.97 4.37
CA THR A 14 -15.40 12.15 5.30
C THR A 14 -15.52 10.72 4.79
N GLU A 15 -15.87 9.78 5.67
CA GLU A 15 -16.06 8.39 5.29
C GLU A 15 -17.19 8.21 4.28
N ALA A 16 -18.30 8.98 4.43
CA ALA A 16 -19.39 9.01 3.48
C ALA A 16 -18.92 9.50 2.09
N GLU A 17 -18.18 10.61 2.03
CA GLU A 17 -17.62 11.12 0.76
C GLU A 17 -16.65 10.11 0.14
N ASN A 18 -15.85 9.39 0.93
CA ASN A 18 -14.95 8.36 0.40
C ASN A 18 -15.73 7.17 -0.20
N ASN A 19 -16.85 6.78 0.41
CA ASN A 19 -17.69 5.71 -0.09
C ASN A 19 -18.40 6.13 -1.39
N GLU A 20 -18.90 7.36 -1.42
CA GLU A 20 -19.50 7.95 -2.62
C GLU A 20 -18.47 8.09 -3.75
N PHE A 21 -17.25 8.57 -3.47
CA PHE A 21 -16.17 8.65 -4.43
C PHE A 21 -15.85 7.31 -5.09
N LYS A 22 -15.78 6.24 -4.28
CA LYS A 22 -15.55 4.87 -4.79
C LYS A 22 -16.71 4.40 -5.67
N LEU A 23 -17.96 4.76 -5.34
CA LEU A 23 -19.11 4.46 -6.17
C LEU A 23 -19.02 5.20 -7.51
N GLN A 24 -18.73 6.51 -7.48
CA GLN A 24 -18.62 7.31 -8.69
C GLN A 24 -17.47 6.83 -9.60
N LEU A 25 -16.32 6.42 -9.04
CA LEU A 25 -15.23 5.82 -9.82
C LEU A 25 -15.58 4.48 -10.47
N LYS A 26 -16.51 3.71 -9.88
CA LYS A 26 -17.01 2.47 -10.51
C LYS A 26 -17.95 2.75 -11.66
N VAL A 27 -18.76 3.81 -11.57
CA VAL A 27 -19.69 4.24 -12.61
C VAL A 27 -18.95 4.93 -13.76
N TYR A 28 -18.00 5.80 -13.42
CA TYR A 28 -17.22 6.62 -14.35
C TYR A 28 -15.72 6.33 -14.22
N PRO A 29 -15.23 5.16 -14.68
CA PRO A 29 -13.84 4.80 -14.56
C PRO A 29 -12.95 5.73 -15.41
N GLY A 30 -12.04 6.43 -14.75
CA GLY A 30 -11.07 7.33 -15.41
C GLY A 30 -11.60 8.70 -15.80
N ASP A 31 -12.91 8.95 -15.71
CA ASP A 31 -13.50 10.27 -15.96
C ASP A 31 -13.63 11.06 -14.65
N PHE A 32 -12.52 11.65 -14.23
CA PHE A 32 -12.49 12.48 -13.02
C PHE A 32 -13.30 13.77 -13.13
N MET A 33 -13.66 14.20 -14.35
CA MET A 33 -14.45 15.42 -14.55
C MET A 33 -15.92 15.16 -14.20
N GLN A 34 -16.47 14.03 -14.66
CA GLN A 34 -17.82 13.62 -14.24
C GLN A 34 -17.89 13.26 -12.75
N VAL A 35 -16.87 12.61 -12.20
CA VAL A 35 -16.82 12.34 -10.75
C VAL A 35 -16.82 13.65 -9.95
N ALA A 36 -16.07 14.66 -10.41
CA ALA A 36 -16.06 15.98 -9.78
C ALA A 36 -17.42 16.68 -9.83
N GLU A 37 -18.10 16.61 -10.98
CA GLU A 37 -19.45 17.14 -11.15
C GLU A 37 -20.46 16.45 -10.22
N LYS A 38 -20.46 15.11 -10.14
CA LYS A 38 -21.37 14.34 -9.29
C LYS A 38 -21.15 14.60 -7.81
N MET A 39 -19.90 14.77 -7.39
CA MET A 39 -19.54 15.00 -5.99
C MET A 39 -19.58 16.47 -5.58
N ASN A 40 -19.88 17.39 -6.50
CA ASN A 40 -19.80 18.83 -6.29
C ASN A 40 -18.45 19.25 -5.69
N LYS A 41 -17.36 18.69 -6.22
CA LYS A 41 -15.97 18.97 -5.82
C LYS A 41 -15.18 19.47 -7.01
N SER A 42 -14.06 20.14 -6.76
CA SER A 42 -13.19 20.54 -7.88
C SER A 42 -12.48 19.33 -8.49
N TYR A 43 -12.23 19.38 -9.79
CA TYR A 43 -11.41 18.37 -10.48
C TYR A 43 -10.05 18.16 -9.79
N SER A 44 -9.43 19.25 -9.32
CA SER A 44 -8.14 19.18 -8.61
C SER A 44 -8.25 18.45 -7.28
N GLN A 45 -9.33 18.62 -6.52
CA GLN A 45 -9.59 17.91 -5.27
C GLN A 45 -9.81 16.41 -5.53
N VAL A 46 -10.62 16.05 -6.52
CA VAL A 46 -10.91 14.66 -6.92
C VAL A 46 -9.63 13.96 -7.37
N ARG A 47 -8.85 14.60 -8.25
CA ARG A 47 -7.59 14.04 -8.76
C ARG A 47 -6.55 13.88 -7.65
N SER A 48 -6.39 14.89 -6.79
CA SER A 48 -5.49 14.82 -5.63
C SER A 48 -5.90 13.71 -4.67
N HIS A 49 -7.21 13.57 -4.42
CA HIS A 49 -7.74 12.53 -3.55
C HIS A 49 -7.49 11.12 -4.13
N PHE A 50 -7.71 10.94 -5.43
CA PHE A 50 -7.39 9.69 -6.14
C PHE A 50 -5.93 9.28 -5.93
N TYR A 51 -4.97 10.17 -6.21
CA TYR A 51 -3.55 9.87 -6.04
C TYR A 51 -3.16 9.56 -4.60
N ASN A 52 -3.78 10.24 -3.62
CA ASN A 52 -3.55 9.94 -2.21
C ASN A 52 -4.04 8.54 -1.82
N ILE A 53 -5.20 8.11 -2.35
CA ILE A 53 -5.70 6.75 -2.15
C ILE A 53 -4.79 5.73 -2.84
N GLU A 54 -4.40 5.96 -4.09
CA GLU A 54 -3.50 5.06 -4.82
C GLU A 54 -2.15 4.90 -4.13
N LYS A 55 -1.58 6.02 -3.65
CA LYS A 55 -0.34 6.00 -2.87
C LYS A 55 -0.49 5.15 -1.62
N LYS A 56 -1.54 5.38 -0.82
CA LYS A 56 -1.81 4.58 0.39
C LYS A 56 -2.00 3.09 0.07
N ALA A 57 -2.71 2.77 -1.00
CA ALA A 57 -2.91 1.38 -1.42
C ALA A 57 -1.58 0.72 -1.87
N ARG A 58 -0.71 1.46 -2.55
CA ARG A 58 0.62 1.01 -2.95
C ARG A 58 1.52 0.79 -1.73
N ASP A 59 1.56 1.74 -0.81
CA ASP A 59 2.33 1.67 0.43
C ASP A 59 1.87 0.47 1.28
N LEU A 60 0.56 0.24 1.38
CA LEU A 60 0.00 -0.93 2.07
C LEU A 60 0.41 -2.25 1.43
N LYS A 61 0.37 -2.35 0.08
CA LYS A 61 0.84 -3.55 -0.63
C LYS A 61 2.33 -3.80 -0.41
N LEU A 62 3.13 -2.73 -0.39
CA LEU A 62 4.56 -2.82 -0.14
C LEU A 62 4.84 -3.33 1.29
N ASN A 63 4.13 -2.80 2.28
CA ASN A 63 4.22 -3.27 3.68
C ASN A 63 3.76 -4.72 3.84
N LEU A 64 2.70 -5.15 3.15
CA LEU A 64 2.25 -6.55 3.17
C LEU A 64 3.29 -7.50 2.56
N ASN A 65 3.93 -7.08 1.46
CA ASN A 65 4.99 -7.86 0.84
C ASN A 65 6.23 -7.94 1.74
N LEU A 66 6.60 -6.86 2.43
CA LEU A 66 7.69 -6.86 3.41
C LEU A 66 7.39 -7.79 4.59
N ALA A 67 6.19 -7.71 5.17
CA ALA A 67 5.78 -8.60 6.27
C ALA A 67 5.75 -10.08 5.84
N LYS A 68 5.40 -10.37 4.59
CA LYS A 68 5.47 -11.72 4.04
C LYS A 68 6.92 -12.20 3.92
N ILE A 69 7.82 -11.35 3.43
CA ILE A 69 9.26 -11.65 3.33
C ILE A 69 9.85 -11.90 4.73
N GLU A 70 9.56 -11.06 5.72
CA GLU A 70 10.03 -11.25 7.10
C GLU A 70 9.56 -12.58 7.71
N LYS A 71 8.30 -12.96 7.47
CA LYS A 71 7.75 -14.25 7.93
C LYS A 71 8.39 -15.45 7.23
N ASP A 72 8.69 -15.35 5.94
CA ASP A 72 9.38 -16.40 5.20
C ASP A 72 10.87 -16.47 5.60
N LEU A 73 11.49 -15.33 5.93
CA LEU A 73 12.85 -15.27 6.48
C LEU A 73 12.93 -15.93 7.87
N ASP A 74 11.98 -15.63 8.77
CA ASP A 74 11.92 -16.22 10.12
C ASP A 74 11.75 -17.75 10.08
N LYS A 75 10.91 -18.26 9.15
CA LYS A 75 10.80 -19.70 8.87
C LYS A 75 12.10 -20.30 8.34
N SER A 76 12.82 -19.59 7.47
CA SER A 76 14.10 -20.07 6.95
C SER A 76 15.20 -20.09 8.01
N MET A 77 15.14 -19.20 9.01
CA MET A 77 16.06 -19.20 10.15
C MET A 77 15.75 -20.33 11.15
N GLN A 78 14.50 -20.77 11.29
CA GLN A 78 14.16 -21.94 12.12
C GLN A 78 14.57 -23.30 11.52
N SER A 79 14.71 -23.40 10.19
CA SER A 79 15.22 -24.63 9.53
C SER A 79 16.75 -24.79 9.54
N GLN A 80 17.51 -23.87 10.13
CA GLN A 80 18.98 -24.01 10.27
C GLN A 80 19.44 -24.56 11.63
N SER A 81 18.53 -25.00 12.51
CA SER A 81 18.90 -25.67 13.76
C SER A 81 19.07 -27.19 13.64
N GLU A 82 18.69 -27.80 12.51
CA GLU A 82 19.11 -29.18 12.20
C GLU A 82 20.45 -29.14 11.48
N GLN A 83 21.52 -29.29 12.27
CA GLN A 83 22.87 -29.54 11.78
C GLN A 83 22.84 -30.61 10.67
N PRO A 84 23.33 -30.35 9.44
CA PRO A 84 23.72 -31.43 8.58
C PRO A 84 24.90 -32.12 9.26
N LYS A 85 24.66 -33.31 9.84
CA LYS A 85 25.69 -34.23 10.29
C LYS A 85 26.53 -34.59 9.06
N TYR A 86 27.65 -33.90 8.85
CA TYR A 86 28.62 -34.30 7.85
C TYR A 86 29.17 -35.67 8.27
N GLN A 87 28.73 -36.72 7.60
CA GLN A 87 29.30 -38.05 7.73
C GLN A 87 30.67 -38.01 7.04
N LEU A 88 31.74 -37.97 7.83
CA LEU A 88 33.10 -38.10 7.34
C LEU A 88 33.28 -39.52 6.81
N ILE A 89 33.21 -39.72 5.49
CA ILE A 89 33.57 -41.00 4.89
C ILE A 89 35.10 -41.07 4.93
N VAL A 90 35.63 -41.82 5.89
CA VAL A 90 37.06 -42.18 5.93
C VAL A 90 37.27 -43.24 4.86
N PHE A 91 38.04 -42.92 3.82
CA PHE A 91 38.55 -43.91 2.89
C PHE A 91 39.90 -44.42 3.40
N ASP A 92 39.93 -45.63 3.93
CA ASP A 92 41.17 -46.39 4.10
C ASP A 92 41.69 -46.79 2.71
N PHE A 93 42.74 -46.13 2.24
CA PHE A 93 43.57 -46.65 1.15
C PHE A 93 44.89 -47.15 1.72
N ILE A 94 44.90 -48.44 2.07
CA ILE A 94 46.11 -49.23 2.30
C ILE A 94 46.62 -49.71 0.93
N LYS A 95 47.82 -49.26 0.54
CA LYS A 95 48.95 -50.14 0.17
C LYS A 95 50.25 -49.35 0.03
#